data_AF-A0A6B2GZ49-F1
#
_entry.id   AF-A0A6B2GZ49-F1
#
_cell.length_a   1.000
_cell.length_b   1.000
_cell.length_c   1.000
_cell.angle_alpha   90.00
_cell.angle_beta   90.00
_cell.angle_gamma   90.00
#
_symmetry.space_group_name_H-M   'P 1'
#
loop_
_entity.id
_entity.type
_entity.pdbx_description
1 polymer ?
#
loop_
_entity_poly.entity_id
_entity_poly.type
_entity_poly.pdbx_seq_one_letter_code
_entity_poly.pdbx_strand_id
1 'polypeptide(L)'
;MAVNVNAWDEKQLKEIRVFLEDPSGTRRKINEVFTGIEEDPKHQNFFAPLLPNNAVTGGVHTLIIEAEDMQKNITVKSLRVHILADKLSELDFNTAFASTGWFEWSNNYETAMNILFFNEAIYSILNQNNWDYSIDTTLVNEFGLDFGGHSQLWKKWDTNKNDHLEYSELEKGMQDLKFFEDWDKNKDNVLSEQELAEGVGKLWDVNKDNVVTPDEYERKLLKYFLP
;
A
#
# COMPACT_ATOMS: atom_id res chain seq x y z
N MET A 1 -2.77 5.63 -6.87
CA MET A 1 -3.85 5.08 -7.74
C MET A 1 -3.44 3.70 -8.24
N ALA A 2 -4.32 2.72 -8.12
CA ALA A 2 -4.13 1.35 -8.58
C ALA A 2 -5.39 0.83 -9.29
N VAL A 3 -5.25 -0.24 -10.05
CA VAL A 3 -6.36 -0.92 -10.72
C VAL A 3 -6.49 -2.30 -10.11
N ASN A 4 -7.68 -2.66 -9.65
CA ASN A 4 -7.98 -4.04 -9.28
C ASN A 4 -8.04 -4.90 -10.55
N VAL A 5 -7.29 -6.00 -10.56
CA VAL A 5 -7.27 -6.99 -11.62
C VAL A 5 -7.80 -8.30 -11.07
N ASN A 6 -8.86 -8.81 -11.70
CA ASN A 6 -9.41 -10.12 -11.43
C ASN A 6 -9.21 -11.00 -12.68
N ALA A 7 -8.41 -12.07 -12.53
CA ALA A 7 -8.09 -13.01 -13.59
C ALA A 7 -8.59 -14.41 -13.23
N TRP A 8 -9.18 -15.10 -14.20
CA TRP A 8 -9.74 -16.43 -14.01
C TRP A 8 -9.43 -17.36 -15.18
N ASP A 9 -9.09 -18.62 -14.87
CA ASP A 9 -8.95 -19.71 -15.84
C ASP A 9 -9.48 -21.05 -15.27
N GLU A 10 -10.24 -21.80 -16.07
CA GLU A 10 -10.82 -23.08 -15.63
C GLU A 10 -9.78 -24.16 -15.30
N LYS A 11 -8.62 -24.11 -15.96
CA LYS A 11 -7.56 -25.12 -15.87
C LYS A 11 -6.48 -24.75 -14.88
N GLN A 12 -6.02 -23.50 -14.90
CA GLN A 12 -5.14 -22.80 -13.95
C GLN A 12 -4.37 -21.69 -14.69
N LEU A 13 -4.13 -20.59 -13.97
CA LEU A 13 -3.24 -19.52 -14.39
C LEU A 13 -1.79 -19.94 -14.15
N LYS A 14 -0.93 -19.71 -15.13
CA LYS A 14 0.52 -19.96 -15.03
C LYS A 14 1.27 -18.70 -14.62
N GLU A 15 1.01 -17.59 -15.30
CA GLU A 15 1.66 -16.31 -15.02
C GLU A 15 0.72 -15.17 -15.38
N ILE A 16 0.73 -14.11 -14.56
CA ILE A 16 0.15 -12.83 -14.94
C ILE A 16 1.26 -11.79 -15.01
N ARG A 17 1.33 -11.08 -16.13
CA ARG A 17 2.29 -10.00 -16.37
C ARG A 17 1.53 -8.70 -16.55
N VAL A 18 1.93 -7.69 -15.80
CA VAL A 18 1.34 -6.36 -15.86
C VAL A 18 2.34 -5.39 -16.45
N PHE A 19 1.86 -4.54 -17.36
CA PHE A 19 2.66 -3.51 -17.98
C PHE A 19 1.93 -2.18 -17.97
N LEU A 20 2.68 -1.10 -17.83
CA LEU A 20 2.19 0.24 -18.09
C LEU A 20 2.86 0.76 -19.36
N GLU A 21 2.05 1.21 -20.30
CA GLU A 21 2.49 1.99 -21.45
C GLU A 21 2.18 3.46 -21.20
N ASP A 22 3.21 4.31 -21.31
CA ASP A 22 3.06 5.75 -21.11
C ASP A 22 2.55 6.47 -22.39
N PRO A 23 2.24 7.79 -22.33
CA PRO A 23 1.76 8.54 -23.48
C PRO A 23 2.73 8.61 -24.67
N SER A 24 4.03 8.33 -24.44
CA SER A 24 5.04 8.22 -25.50
C SER A 24 5.05 6.86 -26.19
N GLY A 25 4.30 5.89 -25.66
CA GLY A 25 4.30 4.48 -26.10
C GLY A 25 5.38 3.63 -25.44
N THR A 26 6.07 4.15 -24.42
CA THR A 26 7.09 3.36 -23.71
C THR A 26 6.42 2.40 -22.76
N ARG A 27 6.62 1.10 -22.98
CA ARG A 27 6.07 0.02 -22.17
C ARG A 27 7.06 -0.45 -21.11
N ARG A 28 6.64 -0.47 -19.84
CA ARG A 28 7.39 -0.99 -18.69
C ARG A 28 6.63 -2.11 -18.00
N LYS A 29 7.32 -3.17 -17.56
CA LYS A 29 6.74 -4.19 -16.68
C LYS A 29 6.57 -3.59 -15.27
N ILE A 30 5.43 -3.84 -14.65
CA ILE A 30 5.16 -3.52 -13.25
C ILE A 30 5.48 -4.78 -12.45
N ASN A 31 6.47 -4.68 -11.56
CA ASN A 31 6.88 -5.82 -10.74
C ASN A 31 6.20 -5.80 -9.37
N GLU A 32 5.85 -4.60 -8.89
CA GLU A 32 5.08 -4.40 -7.67
C GLU A 32 3.60 -4.62 -7.98
N VAL A 33 3.08 -5.82 -7.77
CA VAL A 33 1.64 -6.10 -7.77
C VAL A 33 1.23 -6.57 -6.38
N PHE A 34 0.19 -5.98 -5.83
CA PHE A 34 -0.30 -6.32 -4.49
C PHE A 34 -1.34 -7.43 -4.61
N THR A 35 -0.97 -8.67 -4.30
CA THR A 35 -1.87 -9.83 -4.39
C THR A 35 -2.83 -9.86 -3.21
N GLY A 36 -4.13 -10.01 -3.47
CA GLY A 36 -5.12 -10.30 -2.45
C GLY A 36 -4.87 -11.65 -1.77
N ILE A 37 -5.57 -11.88 -0.65
CA ILE A 37 -5.33 -12.99 0.30
C ILE A 37 -5.74 -14.37 -0.26
N GLU A 38 -6.42 -14.46 -1.42
CA GLU A 38 -6.87 -15.73 -1.99
C GLU A 38 -5.96 -16.25 -3.12
N GLU A 39 -5.20 -17.30 -2.82
CA GLU A 39 -4.47 -18.10 -3.81
C GLU A 39 -5.34 -19.25 -4.32
N ASP A 40 -6.33 -18.95 -5.15
CA ASP A 40 -6.85 -19.98 -6.05
C ASP A 40 -5.95 -19.98 -7.30
N PRO A 41 -5.25 -21.07 -7.63
CA PRO A 41 -4.45 -21.12 -8.85
C PRO A 41 -5.30 -20.97 -10.12
N LYS A 42 -6.63 -20.99 -10.02
CA LYS A 42 -7.59 -20.62 -11.06
C LYS A 42 -8.06 -19.18 -11.01
N HIS A 43 -8.03 -18.52 -9.84
CA HIS A 43 -8.50 -17.14 -9.67
C HIS A 43 -7.43 -16.30 -8.96
N GLN A 44 -6.91 -15.27 -9.63
CA GLN A 44 -6.02 -14.31 -9.02
C GLN A 44 -6.69 -12.94 -8.95
N ASN A 45 -6.66 -12.33 -7.77
CA ASN A 45 -7.09 -10.95 -7.52
C ASN A 45 -5.89 -10.17 -6.98
N PHE A 46 -5.53 -9.07 -7.64
CA PHE A 46 -4.43 -8.23 -7.21
C PHE A 46 -4.62 -6.78 -7.65
N PHE A 47 -3.92 -5.85 -7.01
CA PHE A 47 -3.88 -4.45 -7.38
C PHE A 47 -2.60 -4.13 -8.16
N ALA A 48 -2.78 -3.57 -9.35
CA ALA A 48 -1.72 -3.08 -10.20
C ALA A 48 -1.56 -1.56 -9.99
N PRO A 49 -0.46 -1.08 -9.38
CA PRO A 49 -0.21 0.34 -9.23
C PRO A 49 0.01 0.99 -10.60
N LEU A 50 -0.52 2.19 -10.81
CA LEU A 50 -0.26 2.95 -12.05
C LEU A 50 1.07 3.72 -12.01
N LEU A 51 1.76 3.70 -10.87
CA LEU A 51 2.87 4.59 -10.55
C LEU A 51 4.07 3.83 -9.92
N PRO A 52 4.75 2.94 -10.64
CA PRO A 52 5.86 2.19 -10.04
C PRO A 52 7.09 3.06 -9.69
N ASN A 53 7.31 4.21 -10.33
CA ASN A 53 8.42 5.13 -10.00
C ASN A 53 8.23 6.49 -10.72
N ASN A 54 7.87 7.56 -9.99
CA ASN A 54 7.98 9.03 -10.23
C ASN A 54 7.91 9.60 -11.68
N ALA A 55 7.43 8.85 -12.66
CA ALA A 55 7.61 9.12 -14.08
C ALA A 55 6.28 9.05 -14.84
N VAL A 56 5.18 9.39 -14.17
CA VAL A 56 3.90 9.49 -14.84
C VAL A 56 3.71 10.91 -15.30
N THR A 57 4.05 11.10 -16.58
CA THR A 57 3.66 12.29 -17.31
C THR A 57 2.15 12.30 -17.48
N GLY A 58 1.53 13.47 -17.35
CA GLY A 58 0.12 13.63 -17.71
C GLY A 58 -0.16 13.12 -19.12
N GLY A 59 -1.34 12.57 -19.34
CA GLY A 59 -1.77 11.99 -20.61
C GLY A 59 -2.41 10.62 -20.45
N VAL A 60 -2.64 9.96 -21.57
CA VAL A 60 -3.29 8.64 -21.60
C VAL A 60 -2.24 7.56 -21.42
N HIS A 61 -2.33 6.84 -20.30
CA HIS A 61 -1.57 5.63 -20.05
C HIS A 61 -2.42 4.40 -20.38
N THR A 62 -1.78 3.33 -20.81
CA THR A 62 -2.45 2.04 -21.05
C THR A 62 -1.89 1.00 -20.09
N LEU A 63 -2.71 0.56 -19.14
CA LEU A 63 -2.41 -0.63 -18.35
C LEU A 63 -2.71 -1.86 -19.21
N ILE A 64 -1.75 -2.76 -19.34
CA ILE A 64 -1.83 -3.98 -20.14
C ILE A 64 -1.63 -5.17 -19.21
N ILE A 65 -2.61 -6.05 -19.17
CA ILE A 65 -2.57 -7.31 -18.42
C ILE A 65 -2.45 -8.45 -19.42
N GLU A 66 -1.41 -9.26 -19.27
CA GLU A 66 -1.26 -10.52 -19.98
C GLU A 66 -1.42 -11.66 -18.98
N ALA A 67 -2.41 -12.53 -19.21
CA ALA A 67 -2.60 -13.76 -18.44
C ALA A 67 -2.21 -14.95 -19.31
N GLU A 68 -1.26 -15.75 -18.85
CA GLU A 68 -0.83 -17.00 -19.47
C GLU A 68 -1.40 -18.17 -18.68
N ASP A 69 -2.08 -19.10 -19.35
CA ASP A 69 -2.58 -20.33 -18.73
C ASP A 69 -1.53 -21.46 -18.74
N MET A 70 -1.84 -22.58 -18.09
CA MET A 70 -0.95 -23.76 -18.07
C MET A 70 -0.77 -24.43 -19.44
N GLN A 71 -1.63 -24.15 -20.42
CA GLN A 71 -1.52 -24.60 -21.80
C GLN A 71 -0.73 -23.61 -22.68
N LYS A 72 -0.22 -22.50 -22.10
CA LYS A 72 0.47 -21.39 -22.76
C LYS A 72 -0.41 -20.53 -23.66
N ASN A 73 -1.73 -20.58 -23.51
CA ASN A 73 -2.61 -19.60 -24.14
C ASN A 73 -2.44 -18.26 -23.41
N ILE A 74 -2.34 -17.17 -24.17
CA ILE A 74 -2.17 -15.82 -23.61
C ILE A 74 -3.40 -14.99 -23.95
N THR A 75 -4.06 -14.48 -22.91
CA THR A 75 -5.10 -13.46 -23.04
C THR A 75 -4.53 -12.11 -22.66
N VAL A 76 -4.78 -11.10 -23.51
CA VAL A 76 -4.37 -9.71 -23.25
C VAL A 76 -5.60 -8.84 -23.04
N LYS A 77 -5.61 -8.09 -21.95
CA LYS A 77 -6.58 -7.01 -21.68
C LYS A 77 -5.84 -5.70 -21.50
N SER A 78 -6.48 -4.61 -21.90
CA SER A 78 -5.93 -3.27 -21.70
C SER A 78 -7.00 -2.34 -21.14
N LEU A 79 -6.55 -1.43 -20.26
CA LEU A 79 -7.34 -0.34 -19.71
C LEU A 79 -6.60 0.97 -19.99
N ARG A 80 -7.28 1.90 -20.65
CA ARG A 80 -6.76 3.25 -20.87
C ARG A 80 -7.17 4.13 -19.70
N VAL A 81 -6.18 4.74 -19.06
CA VAL A 81 -6.37 5.66 -17.93
C VAL A 81 -5.84 7.02 -18.33
N HIS A 82 -6.68 8.05 -18.20
CA HIS A 82 -6.26 9.42 -18.45
C HIS A 82 -5.77 10.02 -17.13
N ILE A 83 -4.47 10.31 -17.06
CA ILE A 83 -3.84 10.90 -15.89
C ILE A 83 -3.68 12.40 -16.15
N LEU A 84 -4.38 13.20 -15.35
CA LEU A 84 -4.29 14.65 -15.36
C LEU A 84 -3.25 15.05 -14.30
N ALA A 85 -1.98 15.17 -14.71
CA ALA A 85 -0.88 15.44 -13.78
C ALA A 85 -1.04 16.77 -13.03
N ASP A 86 -1.65 17.77 -13.68
CA ASP A 86 -2.06 19.03 -13.05
C ASP A 86 -3.05 18.79 -11.90
N LYS A 87 -4.00 17.85 -12.07
CA LYS A 87 -4.97 17.49 -11.02
C LYS A 87 -4.34 16.68 -9.89
N LEU A 88 -3.33 15.85 -10.18
CA LEU A 88 -2.56 15.17 -9.12
C LEU A 88 -1.83 16.18 -8.24
N SER A 89 -1.24 17.22 -8.84
CA SER A 89 -0.53 18.28 -8.10
C SER A 89 -1.44 19.10 -7.17
N GLU A 90 -2.74 19.14 -7.47
CA GLU A 90 -3.77 19.86 -6.70
C GLU A 90 -4.48 18.97 -5.67
N LEU A 91 -4.25 17.65 -5.69
CA LEU A 91 -4.92 16.71 -4.80
C LEU A 91 -4.31 16.78 -3.39
N ASP A 92 -5.11 17.23 -2.43
CA ASP A 92 -4.69 17.24 -1.04
C ASP A 92 -4.54 15.81 -0.49
N PHE A 93 -3.66 15.66 0.50
CA PHE A 93 -3.33 14.36 1.06
C PHE A 93 -4.55 13.62 1.65
N ASN A 94 -5.46 14.31 2.35
CA ASN A 94 -6.60 13.64 2.99
C ASN A 94 -7.53 13.04 1.94
N THR A 95 -7.81 13.78 0.86
CA THR A 95 -8.59 13.27 -0.27
C THR A 95 -7.88 12.13 -0.97
N ALA A 96 -6.55 12.23 -1.18
CA ALA A 96 -5.77 11.16 -1.76
C ALA A 96 -5.79 9.88 -0.90
N PHE A 97 -5.64 10.03 0.42
CA PHE A 97 -5.68 8.95 1.39
C PHE A 97 -7.04 8.25 1.39
N ALA A 98 -8.14 9.00 1.51
CA ALA A 98 -9.49 8.44 1.48
C ALA A 98 -9.79 7.70 0.16
N SER A 99 -9.25 8.20 -0.96
CA SER A 99 -9.42 7.55 -2.27
C SER A 99 -8.77 6.16 -2.38
N THR A 100 -7.91 5.78 -1.42
CA THR A 100 -7.33 4.43 -1.38
C THR A 100 -8.33 3.37 -0.96
N GLY A 101 -9.36 3.73 -0.18
CA GLY A 101 -10.27 2.77 0.46
C GLY A 101 -9.59 1.84 1.47
N TRP A 102 -8.33 2.13 1.85
CA TRP A 102 -7.57 1.29 2.76
C TRP A 102 -8.17 1.29 4.16
N PHE A 103 -8.71 2.43 4.61
CA PHE A 103 -9.31 2.54 5.94
C PHE A 103 -10.49 1.60 6.09
N GLU A 104 -11.44 1.63 5.15
CA GLU A 104 -12.60 0.74 5.17
C GLU A 104 -12.18 -0.72 5.00
N TRP A 105 -11.27 -1.01 4.08
CA TRP A 105 -10.82 -2.39 3.84
C TRP A 105 -10.15 -2.99 5.09
N SER A 106 -9.24 -2.24 5.71
CA SER A 106 -8.49 -2.69 6.90
C SER A 106 -9.34 -2.74 8.16
N ASN A 107 -10.40 -1.93 8.23
CA ASN A 107 -11.30 -1.86 9.37
C ASN A 107 -12.58 -2.69 9.19
N ASN A 108 -12.60 -3.65 8.25
CA ASN A 108 -13.76 -4.49 7.96
C ASN A 108 -15.06 -3.68 7.71
N TYR A 109 -14.91 -2.54 7.02
CA TYR A 109 -15.97 -1.58 6.68
C TYR A 109 -16.65 -0.90 7.88
N GLU A 110 -16.02 -0.94 9.06
CA GLU A 110 -16.45 -0.16 10.22
C GLU A 110 -16.03 1.32 10.08
N THR A 111 -16.79 2.20 10.73
CA THR A 111 -16.60 3.67 10.61
C THR A 111 -15.46 4.24 11.47
N ALA A 112 -14.93 3.47 12.42
CA ALA A 112 -13.84 3.88 13.29
C ALA A 112 -12.95 2.69 13.67
N MET A 113 -11.64 2.93 13.74
CA MET A 113 -10.62 1.89 13.90
C MET A 113 -10.12 1.86 15.34
N ASN A 114 -10.41 0.79 16.07
CA ASN A 114 -9.85 0.59 17.41
C ASN A 114 -8.38 0.12 17.34
N ILE A 115 -7.69 0.08 18.49
CA ILE A 115 -6.26 -0.27 18.55
C ILE A 115 -5.95 -1.67 18.02
N LEU A 116 -6.87 -2.62 18.15
CA LEU A 116 -6.68 -3.98 17.63
C LEU A 116 -6.63 -3.93 16.09
N PHE A 117 -7.64 -3.33 15.45
CA PHE A 117 -7.66 -3.19 13.98
C PHE A 117 -6.52 -2.33 13.46
N PHE A 118 -6.13 -1.28 14.19
CA PHE A 118 -4.96 -0.48 13.83
C PHE A 118 -3.68 -1.33 13.79
N ASN A 119 -3.44 -2.17 14.81
CA ASN A 119 -2.26 -3.04 14.85
C ASN A 119 -2.31 -4.12 13.77
N GLU A 120 -3.47 -4.73 13.52
CA GLU A 120 -3.66 -5.72 12.44
C GLU A 120 -3.44 -5.10 11.05
N ALA A 121 -3.89 -3.87 10.85
CA ALA A 121 -3.73 -3.13 9.60
C ALA A 121 -2.24 -2.80 9.35
N ILE A 122 -1.52 -2.32 10.37
CA ILE A 122 -0.07 -2.09 10.29
C ILE A 122 0.69 -3.40 10.09
N TYR A 123 0.29 -4.49 10.75
CA TYR A 123 0.85 -5.82 10.49
C TYR A 123 0.69 -6.22 9.03
N SER A 124 -0.50 -6.03 8.45
CA SER A 124 -0.76 -6.32 7.04
C SER A 124 0.12 -5.49 6.11
N ILE A 125 0.38 -4.22 6.45
CA ILE A 125 1.33 -3.38 5.72
C ILE A 125 2.76 -3.92 5.79
N LEU A 126 3.21 -4.40 6.95
CA LEU A 126 4.59 -4.82 7.16
C LEU A 126 4.84 -6.29 6.76
N ASN A 127 3.77 -7.05 6.55
CA ASN A 127 3.77 -8.46 6.17
C ASN A 127 3.27 -8.67 4.72
N GLN A 128 3.56 -7.74 3.81
CA GLN A 128 3.09 -7.78 2.40
C GLN A 128 3.58 -9.01 1.60
N ASN A 129 4.56 -9.78 2.11
CA ASN A 129 4.96 -11.05 1.53
C ASN A 129 4.15 -12.19 2.19
N ASN A 130 2.93 -12.41 1.71
CA ASN A 130 1.91 -13.37 2.19
C ASN A 130 2.32 -14.86 2.37
N TRP A 131 3.59 -15.22 2.18
CA TRP A 131 4.04 -16.61 2.05
C TRP A 131 4.73 -17.16 3.29
N ASP A 132 5.28 -16.31 4.13
CA ASP A 132 5.70 -16.68 5.47
C ASP A 132 5.08 -15.69 6.48
N TYR A 133 4.81 -16.16 7.69
CA TYR A 133 4.34 -15.28 8.78
C TYR A 133 5.47 -14.33 9.26
N SER A 134 6.48 -14.07 8.41
CA SER A 134 7.66 -13.31 8.76
C SER A 134 7.56 -11.90 8.18
N ILE A 135 7.56 -10.94 9.08
CA ILE A 135 7.57 -9.53 8.75
C ILE A 135 8.90 -9.20 8.06
N ASP A 136 8.85 -8.54 6.90
CA ASP A 136 10.05 -8.11 6.18
C ASP A 136 10.78 -7.01 6.98
N THR A 137 11.93 -7.38 7.55
CA THR A 137 12.75 -6.47 8.37
C THR A 137 13.27 -5.26 7.59
N THR A 138 13.41 -5.36 6.26
CA THR A 138 13.75 -4.23 5.39
C THR A 138 12.59 -3.25 5.38
N LEU A 139 11.37 -3.75 5.15
CA LEU A 139 10.16 -2.95 5.12
C LEU A 139 9.87 -2.26 6.45
N VAL A 140 10.14 -2.93 7.58
CA VAL A 140 10.03 -2.34 8.93
C VAL A 140 10.98 -1.16 9.14
N ASN A 141 12.22 -1.25 8.64
CA ASN A 141 13.15 -0.12 8.73
C ASN A 141 12.70 1.05 7.88
N GLU A 142 12.26 0.78 6.66
CA GLU A 142 11.75 1.82 5.78
C GLU A 142 10.51 2.47 6.38
N PHE A 143 9.59 1.68 6.95
CA PHE A 143 8.46 2.18 7.73
C PHE A 143 8.92 3.08 8.87
N GLY A 144 9.89 2.66 9.68
CA GLY A 144 10.42 3.50 10.77
C GLY A 144 10.98 4.83 10.29
N LEU A 145 11.68 4.85 9.16
CA LEU A 145 12.19 6.07 8.56
C LEU A 145 11.07 6.97 8.04
N ASP A 146 10.09 6.39 7.35
CA ASP A 146 8.95 7.12 6.76
C ASP A 146 7.93 7.60 7.81
N PHE A 147 7.85 6.91 8.96
CA PHE A 147 6.94 7.21 10.08
C PHE A 147 7.75 7.60 11.33
N GLY A 148 8.44 8.75 11.29
CA GLY A 148 9.06 9.33 12.49
C GLY A 148 10.59 9.26 12.55
N GLY A 149 11.26 8.88 11.44
CA GLY A 149 12.72 8.93 11.35
C GLY A 149 13.44 7.93 12.25
N HIS A 150 12.77 6.85 12.63
CA HIS A 150 13.33 5.79 13.44
C HIS A 150 14.17 4.83 12.60
N SER A 151 15.47 4.77 12.87
CA SER A 151 16.37 3.79 12.24
C SER A 151 16.43 2.50 13.04
N GLN A 152 16.60 1.36 12.38
CA GLN A 152 16.83 0.05 13.01
C GLN A 152 15.68 -0.41 13.92
N LEU A 153 14.43 -0.06 13.60
CA LEU A 153 13.26 -0.47 14.39
C LEU A 153 13.19 -1.98 14.57
N TRP A 154 13.45 -2.76 13.51
CA TRP A 154 13.38 -4.22 13.60
C TRP A 154 14.26 -4.79 14.72
N LYS A 155 15.50 -4.28 14.87
CA LYS A 155 16.42 -4.74 15.94
C LYS A 155 15.93 -4.35 17.33
N LYS A 156 15.21 -3.24 17.43
CA LYS A 156 14.63 -2.78 18.69
C LYS A 156 13.44 -3.66 19.07
N TRP A 157 12.66 -4.09 18.08
CA TRP A 157 11.43 -4.85 18.26
C TRP A 157 11.68 -6.36 18.41
N ASP A 158 12.74 -6.91 17.80
CA ASP A 158 13.18 -8.30 17.98
C ASP A 158 13.79 -8.48 19.39
N THR A 159 12.91 -8.76 20.34
CA THR A 159 13.23 -8.88 21.77
C THR A 159 13.77 -10.26 22.12
N ASN A 160 13.29 -11.30 21.43
CA ASN A 160 13.73 -12.67 21.64
C ASN A 160 15.04 -13.00 20.87
N LYS A 161 15.47 -12.10 19.97
CA LYS A 161 16.70 -12.17 19.17
C LYS A 161 16.74 -13.38 18.26
N ASN A 162 15.60 -13.72 17.66
CA ASN A 162 15.47 -14.84 16.73
C ASN A 162 15.62 -14.42 15.26
N ASP A 163 15.97 -13.14 14.99
CA ASP A 163 16.10 -12.54 13.65
C ASP A 163 14.77 -12.55 12.85
N HIS A 164 13.64 -12.71 13.52
CA HIS A 164 12.29 -12.59 12.99
C HIS A 164 11.47 -11.66 13.88
N LEU A 165 10.44 -11.02 13.32
CA LEU A 165 9.48 -10.29 14.15
C LEU A 165 8.18 -11.08 14.21
N GLU A 166 7.77 -11.37 15.44
CA GLU A 166 6.47 -11.94 15.72
C GLU A 166 5.41 -10.85 15.87
N TYR A 167 4.13 -11.19 15.70
CA TYR A 167 3.03 -10.23 15.86
C TYR A 167 3.06 -9.52 17.22
N SER A 168 3.39 -10.25 18.30
CA SER A 168 3.50 -9.70 19.65
C SER A 168 4.65 -8.67 19.81
N GLU A 169 5.74 -8.85 19.07
CA GLU A 169 6.87 -7.94 19.05
C GLU A 169 6.56 -6.67 18.25
N LEU A 170 5.85 -6.82 17.12
CA LEU A 170 5.30 -5.68 16.37
C LEU A 170 4.28 -4.91 17.21
N GLU A 171 3.33 -5.58 17.85
CA GLU A 171 2.30 -4.94 18.68
C GLU A 171 2.94 -4.09 19.77
N LYS A 172 3.89 -4.65 20.52
CA LYS A 172 4.64 -3.92 21.55
C LYS A 172 5.47 -2.79 20.96
N GLY A 173 6.09 -3.02 19.81
CA GLY A 173 6.86 -2.02 19.09
C GLY A 173 6.03 -0.82 18.64
N MET A 174 4.79 -1.06 18.18
CA MET A 174 3.83 -0.03 17.79
C MET A 174 3.29 0.75 18.99
N GLN A 175 3.02 0.08 20.12
CA GLN A 175 2.68 0.74 21.38
C GLN A 175 3.79 1.70 21.84
N ASP A 176 5.05 1.30 21.69
CA ASP A 176 6.21 2.15 22.00
C ASP A 176 6.27 3.44 21.16
N LEU A 177 5.75 3.41 19.93
CA LEU A 177 5.69 4.57 19.02
C LEU A 177 4.53 5.52 19.32
N LYS A 178 3.51 5.06 20.05
CA LYS A 178 2.37 5.87 20.52
C LYS A 178 1.50 6.52 19.45
N PHE A 179 1.59 6.10 18.19
CA PHE A 179 0.82 6.70 17.10
C PHE A 179 -0.68 6.70 17.37
N PHE A 180 -1.24 5.58 17.84
CA PHE A 180 -2.66 5.47 18.14
C PHE A 180 -3.11 6.52 19.17
N GLU A 181 -2.37 6.63 20.28
CA GLU A 181 -2.69 7.54 21.38
C GLU A 181 -2.47 9.02 21.01
N ASP A 182 -1.47 9.29 20.16
CA ASP A 182 -1.14 10.64 19.70
C ASP A 182 -2.10 11.12 18.59
N TRP A 183 -2.68 10.20 17.81
CA TRP A 183 -3.59 10.50 16.70
C TRP A 183 -5.06 10.52 17.11
N ASP A 184 -5.45 9.79 18.15
CA ASP A 184 -6.77 9.88 18.78
C ASP A 184 -6.93 11.24 19.50
N LYS A 185 -7.38 12.24 18.75
CA LYS A 185 -7.46 13.63 19.25
C LYS A 185 -8.63 13.83 20.18
N ASN A 186 -9.74 13.15 19.89
CA ASN A 186 -10.98 13.30 20.65
C ASN A 186 -11.01 12.41 21.91
N LYS A 187 -10.05 11.47 22.03
CA LYS A 187 -9.86 10.51 23.13
C LYS A 187 -11.02 9.55 23.31
N ASP A 188 -11.63 9.13 22.22
CA ASP A 188 -12.71 8.14 22.23
C ASP A 188 -12.21 6.68 22.13
N ASN A 189 -10.89 6.49 22.06
CA ASN A 189 -10.19 5.21 21.90
C ASN A 189 -10.43 4.52 20.55
N VAL A 190 -10.83 5.29 19.53
CA VAL A 190 -10.83 4.86 18.14
C VAL A 190 -10.19 5.94 17.27
N LEU A 191 -9.71 5.55 16.10
CA LEU A 191 -9.26 6.49 15.07
C LEU A 191 -10.35 6.60 14.02
N SER A 192 -10.82 7.82 13.76
CA SER A 192 -11.52 8.12 12.52
C SER A 192 -10.55 8.10 11.32
N GLU A 193 -11.06 7.95 10.10
CA GLU A 193 -10.24 8.07 8.88
C GLU A 193 -9.51 9.41 8.84
N GLN A 194 -10.18 10.49 9.27
CA GLN A 194 -9.60 11.82 9.33
C GLN A 194 -8.44 11.91 10.34
N GLU A 195 -8.58 11.35 11.55
CA GLU A 195 -7.50 11.35 12.54
C GLU A 195 -6.29 10.57 12.08
N LEU A 196 -6.51 9.41 11.45
CA LEU A 196 -5.45 8.62 10.85
C LEU A 196 -4.75 9.40 9.73
N ALA A 197 -5.51 9.95 8.77
CA ALA A 197 -4.94 10.73 7.68
C ALA A 197 -4.16 11.94 8.20
N GLU A 198 -4.71 12.71 9.13
CA GLU A 198 -4.00 13.85 9.73
C GLU A 198 -2.72 13.43 10.49
N GLY A 199 -2.75 12.27 11.16
CA GLY A 199 -1.60 11.70 11.85
C GLY A 199 -0.47 11.33 10.89
N VAL A 200 -0.80 10.58 9.84
CA VAL A 200 0.13 10.17 8.77
C VAL A 200 0.67 11.40 8.04
N GLY A 201 -0.21 12.32 7.64
CA GLY A 201 0.15 13.53 6.90
C GLY A 201 1.18 14.38 7.64
N LYS A 202 1.03 14.54 8.97
CA LYS A 202 2.03 15.25 9.79
C LYS A 202 3.41 14.60 9.80
N LEU A 203 3.50 13.28 9.68
CA LEU A 203 4.78 12.59 9.60
C LEU A 203 5.42 12.73 8.22
N TRP A 204 4.60 12.88 7.19
CA TRP A 204 5.04 12.94 5.79
C TRP A 204 5.25 14.37 5.28
N ASP A 205 4.80 15.39 6.00
CA ASP A 205 5.20 16.78 5.84
C ASP A 205 6.69 16.94 6.20
N VAL A 206 7.57 16.76 5.21
CA VAL A 206 9.02 16.72 5.40
C VAL A 206 9.56 18.13 5.64
N ASN A 207 9.01 19.11 4.93
CA ASN A 207 9.47 20.49 5.00
C ASN A 207 8.83 21.28 6.17
N LYS A 208 7.81 20.71 6.82
CA LYS A 208 7.06 21.24 7.98
C LYS A 208 6.31 22.54 7.69
N ASP A 209 5.80 22.69 6.46
CA ASP A 209 5.01 23.84 6.06
C ASP A 209 3.49 23.66 6.32
N ASN A 210 3.09 22.52 6.88
CA ASN A 210 1.72 22.07 7.13
C ASN A 210 0.93 21.74 5.85
N VAL A 211 1.61 21.57 4.72
CA VAL A 211 1.03 21.14 3.45
C VAL A 211 1.78 19.91 2.96
N VAL A 212 1.10 18.76 2.99
CA VAL A 212 1.66 17.55 2.41
C VAL A 212 1.45 17.59 0.90
N THR A 213 2.53 17.85 0.18
CA THR A 213 2.52 17.92 -1.27
C THR A 213 2.49 16.51 -1.89
N PRO A 214 2.01 16.37 -3.14
CA PRO A 214 2.01 15.09 -3.85
C PRO A 214 3.40 14.42 -3.92
N ASP A 215 4.47 15.21 -4.06
CA ASP A 215 5.84 14.70 -4.05
C ASP A 215 6.22 14.05 -2.70
N GLU A 216 5.60 14.49 -1.59
CA GLU A 216 5.85 13.96 -0.24
C GLU A 216 5.05 12.69 0.07
N TYR A 217 3.82 12.58 -0.45
CA TYR A 217 2.92 11.48 -0.10
C TYR A 217 2.77 10.39 -1.16
N GLU A 218 2.86 10.69 -2.46
CA GLU A 218 2.39 9.79 -3.53
C GLU A 218 3.06 8.41 -3.44
N ARG A 219 4.39 8.40 -3.34
CA ARG A 219 5.16 7.16 -3.24
C ARG A 219 4.86 6.37 -1.97
N LYS A 220 4.73 7.06 -0.83
CA LYS A 220 4.48 6.41 0.45
C LYS A 220 3.05 5.87 0.54
N LEU A 221 2.08 6.60 -0.03
CA LEU A 221 0.69 6.18 -0.12
C LEU A 221 0.55 4.92 -0.99
N LEU A 222 1.25 4.86 -2.12
CA LEU A 222 1.29 3.65 -2.97
C LEU A 222 1.92 2.45 -2.25
N LYS A 223 2.93 2.69 -1.42
CA LYS A 223 3.67 1.64 -0.74
C LYS A 223 2.91 1.07 0.45
N TYR A 224 2.27 1.94 1.24
CA TYR A 224 1.71 1.57 2.54
C TYR A 224 0.19 1.47 2.56
N PHE A 225 -0.51 2.23 1.71
CA PHE A 225 -1.97 2.37 1.81
C PHE A 225 -2.69 2.00 0.51
N LEU A 226 -2.10 1.13 -0.32
CA LEU A 226 -2.89 0.42 -1.32
C LEU A 226 -3.38 -0.91 -0.70
N PRO A 227 -4.69 -1.19 -0.74
CA PRO A 227 -5.23 -2.48 -0.34
C PRO A 227 -4.78 -3.61 -1.28
#